data_AF-A0A7J3DP86-F1
#
_entry.id   AF-A0A7J3DP86-F1
#
_cell.length_a   1.000
_cell.length_b   1.000
_cell.length_c   1.000
_cell.angle_alpha   90.00
_cell.angle_beta   90.00
_cell.angle_gamma   90.00
#
_symmetry.space_group_name_H-M   'P 1'
#
loop_
_entity.id
_entity.type
_entity.pdbx_description
1 polymer ?
#
loop_
_entity_poly.entity_id
_entity_poly.type
_entity_poly.pdbx_seq_one_letter_code
_entity_poly.pdbx_strand_id
1 'polypeptide(L)'
;MGTLFKKGSLKAFLGILFFVLIFPQFHLFSQDECKTVSECEALYKQLEEEIKKVEANIAKTKEEKKTRENQIKLLKSKIQQLELQIKQTNLKIQELTLQIEDTENAILETTLRIEDMQKKLSQILRTIYEEDQKSLIEILLTEKTLSGFFDNLAALEVLNKRQKEILAEIKDLKASLEKEKEDLESQKSDLEKLVSIRTLQKQESESAKKEQE
;
A
#
# COMPACT_ATOMS: atom_id res chain seq x y z
N MET A 1 73.87 23.13 -6.49
CA MET A 1 73.79 24.61 -6.55
C MET A 1 73.09 24.96 -7.86
N GLY A 2 71.94 25.64 -7.80
CA GLY A 2 71.20 26.22 -8.93
C GLY A 2 70.17 25.29 -9.60
N THR A 3 68.86 25.28 -9.27
CA THR A 3 67.79 26.28 -9.56
C THR A 3 67.71 26.62 -11.06
N LEU A 4 66.60 26.63 -11.80
CA LEU A 4 65.16 26.67 -11.52
C LEU A 4 64.40 26.23 -12.79
N PHE A 5 63.33 25.46 -12.58
CA PHE A 5 62.29 25.14 -13.57
C PHE A 5 61.68 26.42 -14.16
N LYS A 6 61.64 26.50 -15.49
CA LYS A 6 61.15 27.65 -16.26
C LYS A 6 59.82 27.33 -16.93
N LYS A 7 58.85 28.20 -16.64
CA LYS A 7 57.62 28.55 -17.38
C LYS A 7 56.49 27.50 -17.42
N GLY A 8 55.46 27.82 -16.63
CA GLY A 8 54.18 27.13 -16.60
C GLY A 8 53.38 27.24 -17.90
N SER A 9 52.72 26.14 -18.23
CA SER A 9 51.69 26.02 -19.26
C SER A 9 50.31 26.11 -18.60
N LEU A 10 49.76 27.32 -18.63
CA LEU A 10 48.38 27.68 -18.32
C LEU A 10 47.44 27.14 -19.43
N LYS A 11 47.26 25.82 -19.54
CA LYS A 11 46.33 25.19 -20.52
C LYS A 11 45.67 23.89 -20.02
N ALA A 12 45.38 23.79 -18.72
CA ALA A 12 44.76 22.57 -18.15
C ALA A 12 43.48 22.86 -17.33
N PHE A 13 42.79 23.98 -17.56
CA PHE A 13 41.58 24.33 -16.79
C PHE A 13 40.37 24.76 -17.63
N LEU A 14 40.40 24.52 -18.95
CA LEU A 14 39.30 24.84 -19.86
C LEU A 14 38.60 23.59 -20.44
N GLY A 15 38.74 22.44 -19.77
CA GLY A 15 38.22 21.15 -20.22
C GLY A 15 37.30 20.43 -19.24
N ILE A 16 36.87 21.08 -18.16
CA ILE A 16 36.02 20.48 -17.11
C ILE A 16 34.65 21.19 -16.98
N LEU A 17 34.43 22.30 -17.71
CA LEU A 17 33.15 23.02 -17.69
C LEU A 17 32.18 22.64 -18.83
N PHE A 18 32.54 21.70 -19.71
CA PHE A 18 31.75 21.37 -20.91
C PHE A 18 31.29 19.91 -21.00
N PHE A 19 31.43 19.12 -19.93
CA PHE A 19 30.97 17.72 -19.89
C PHE A 19 29.81 17.48 -18.90
N VAL A 20 29.14 18.54 -18.45
CA VAL A 20 27.94 18.47 -17.58
C VAL A 20 26.65 18.85 -18.34
N LEU A 21 26.73 19.25 -19.62
CA LEU A 21 25.59 19.74 -20.41
C LEU A 21 25.02 18.74 -21.44
N ILE A 22 25.46 17.48 -21.44
CA ILE A 22 24.88 16.41 -22.26
C ILE A 22 24.53 15.20 -21.38
N PHE A 23 24.12 15.45 -20.13
CA PHE A 23 23.22 14.50 -19.49
C PHE A 23 21.85 14.79 -20.09
N PRO A 24 21.22 13.84 -20.83
CA PRO A 24 19.82 14.00 -21.15
C PRO A 24 19.12 14.16 -19.80
N GLN A 25 18.52 15.33 -19.60
CA GLN A 25 17.45 15.47 -18.63
C GLN A 25 16.37 14.52 -19.14
N PHE A 26 16.47 13.25 -18.77
CA PHE A 26 15.32 12.38 -18.68
C PHE A 26 14.40 13.14 -17.73
N HIS A 27 13.47 13.88 -18.32
CA HIS A 27 12.28 14.30 -17.65
C HIS A 27 11.74 13.01 -17.03
N LEU A 28 11.89 12.90 -15.71
CA LEU A 28 11.09 12.03 -14.90
C LEU A 28 9.66 12.26 -15.39
N PHE A 29 9.09 11.24 -16.03
CA PHE A 29 7.65 11.17 -16.20
C PHE A 29 7.07 11.50 -14.84
N SER A 30 6.17 12.48 -14.77
CA SER A 30 5.42 12.71 -13.55
C SER A 30 4.81 11.36 -13.20
N GLN A 31 5.29 10.76 -12.11
CA GLN A 31 4.60 9.67 -11.49
C GLN A 31 3.31 10.34 -11.03
N ASP A 32 2.23 10.09 -11.75
CA ASP A 32 0.89 10.49 -11.35
C ASP A 32 0.58 9.68 -10.06
N GLU A 33 1.20 10.08 -8.94
CA GLU A 33 1.00 9.49 -7.62
C GLU A 33 -0.23 10.12 -6.98
N CYS A 34 -1.22 9.29 -6.64
CA CYS A 34 -2.35 9.67 -5.82
C CYS A 34 -2.04 9.45 -4.32
N LYS A 35 -2.46 10.36 -3.45
CA LYS A 35 -2.16 10.27 -2.00
C LYS A 35 -3.31 9.69 -1.20
N THR A 36 -4.51 9.66 -1.77
CA THR A 36 -5.71 9.12 -1.12
C THR A 36 -6.47 8.22 -2.08
N VAL A 37 -7.23 7.27 -1.54
CA VAL A 37 -8.12 6.38 -2.32
C VAL A 37 -9.05 7.18 -3.24
N SER A 38 -9.65 8.25 -2.73
CA SER A 38 -10.55 9.14 -3.51
C SER A 38 -9.84 9.83 -4.68
N GLU A 39 -8.60 10.29 -4.49
CA GLU A 39 -7.80 10.86 -5.57
C GLU A 39 -7.47 9.80 -6.64
N CYS A 40 -7.11 8.59 -6.22
CA CYS A 40 -6.83 7.48 -7.14
C CYS A 40 -8.07 7.16 -8.00
N GLU A 41 -9.26 7.09 -7.39
CA GLU A 41 -10.53 6.85 -8.09
C GLU A 41 -10.88 7.95 -9.10
N ALA A 42 -10.61 9.21 -8.75
CA ALA A 42 -10.86 10.34 -9.65
C ALA A 42 -9.96 10.29 -10.89
N LEU A 43 -8.66 10.05 -10.69
CA LEU A 43 -7.69 9.88 -11.79
C LEU A 43 -8.01 8.65 -12.64
N TYR A 44 -8.44 7.56 -12.01
CA TYR A 44 -8.85 6.34 -12.70
C TYR A 44 -9.98 6.61 -13.70
N LYS A 45 -11.01 7.36 -13.29
CA LYS A 45 -12.13 7.73 -14.18
C LYS A 45 -11.70 8.59 -15.36
N GLN A 46 -10.75 9.50 -15.15
CA GLN A 46 -10.21 10.32 -16.24
C GLN A 46 -9.48 9.45 -17.27
N LEU A 47 -8.63 8.53 -16.82
CA LEU A 47 -7.93 7.60 -17.70
C LEU A 47 -8.88 6.65 -18.44
N GLU A 48 -9.98 6.23 -17.81
CA GLU A 48 -10.97 5.37 -18.45
C GLU A 48 -11.60 6.05 -19.68
N GLU A 49 -11.92 7.35 -19.59
CA GLU A 49 -12.45 8.12 -20.71
C GLU A 49 -11.40 8.34 -21.81
N GLU A 50 -10.12 8.50 -21.46
CA GLU A 50 -9.04 8.56 -22.44
C GLU A 50 -8.85 7.23 -23.19
N ILE A 51 -8.92 6.11 -22.47
CA ILE A 51 -8.82 4.76 -23.05
C ILE A 51 -9.97 4.54 -24.04
N LYS A 52 -11.22 4.89 -23.68
CA LYS A 52 -12.39 4.77 -24.58
C LYS A 52 -12.21 5.57 -25.88
N LYS A 53 -11.64 6.79 -25.80
CA LYS A 53 -11.34 7.60 -27.00
C LYS A 53 -10.31 6.92 -27.89
N VAL A 54 -9.25 6.35 -27.30
CA VAL A 54 -8.22 5.63 -28.06
C VAL A 54 -8.80 4.36 -28.70
N GLU A 55 -9.66 3.63 -28.00
CA GLU A 55 -10.34 2.44 -28.52
C GLU A 55 -11.24 2.76 -29.73
N ALA A 56 -12.01 3.84 -29.65
CA ALA A 56 -12.80 4.31 -30.78
C ALA A 56 -11.92 4.67 -32.00
N ASN A 57 -10.78 5.33 -31.76
CA ASN A 57 -9.82 5.64 -32.83
C ASN A 57 -9.20 4.39 -33.45
N ILE A 58 -8.90 3.37 -32.65
CA ILE A 58 -8.42 2.06 -33.12
C ILE A 58 -9.48 1.40 -34.00
N ALA A 59 -10.74 1.37 -33.55
CA ALA A 59 -11.84 0.77 -34.32
C ALA A 59 -12.00 1.45 -35.68
N LYS A 60 -12.07 2.79 -35.70
CA LYS A 60 -12.14 3.57 -36.94
C LYS A 60 -10.96 3.31 -37.87
N THR A 61 -9.74 3.26 -37.33
CA THR A 61 -8.52 3.03 -38.14
C THR A 61 -8.48 1.61 -38.73
N LYS A 62 -9.10 0.62 -38.07
CA LYS A 62 -9.21 -0.75 -38.59
C LYS A 62 -10.16 -0.87 -39.79
N GLU A 63 -11.13 0.04 -39.92
CA GLU A 63 -12.06 0.09 -41.06
C GLU A 63 -11.42 0.75 -42.30
N GLU A 64 -10.35 1.53 -42.11
CA GLU A 64 -9.60 2.15 -43.20
C GLU A 64 -8.84 1.09 -44.03
N LYS A 65 -8.56 1.40 -45.31
CA LYS A 65 -7.82 0.49 -46.21
C LYS A 65 -6.48 0.09 -45.60
N LYS A 66 -6.08 -1.18 -45.72
CA LYS A 66 -4.80 -1.67 -45.22
C LYS A 66 -3.63 -1.09 -46.03
N THR A 67 -3.01 -0.03 -45.51
CA THR A 67 -1.79 0.60 -46.04
C THR A 67 -0.70 0.56 -44.97
N ARG A 68 0.59 0.72 -45.36
CA ARG A 68 1.72 0.79 -44.41
C ARG A 68 1.49 1.91 -43.39
N GLU A 69 1.05 3.08 -43.84
CA GLU A 69 0.72 4.22 -42.98
C GLU A 69 -0.38 3.91 -41.97
N ASN A 70 -1.44 3.20 -42.38
CA ASN A 70 -2.52 2.82 -41.48
C ASN A 70 -2.08 1.75 -40.47
N GLN A 71 -1.17 0.84 -40.86
CA GLN A 71 -0.58 -0.13 -39.93
C GLN A 71 0.29 0.57 -38.86
N ILE A 72 1.12 1.55 -39.26
CA ILE A 72 1.89 2.38 -38.32
C ILE A 72 0.96 3.16 -37.38
N LYS A 73 -0.11 3.76 -37.92
CA LYS A 73 -1.12 4.50 -37.13
C LYS A 73 -1.79 3.58 -36.09
N LEU A 74 -2.19 2.37 -36.51
CA LEU A 74 -2.78 1.37 -35.61
C LEU A 74 -1.81 0.97 -34.48
N LEU A 75 -0.53 0.75 -34.81
CA LEU A 75 0.50 0.44 -33.82
C LEU A 75 0.71 1.59 -32.83
N LYS A 76 0.75 2.84 -33.30
CA LYS A 76 0.83 4.04 -32.44
C LYS A 76 -0.35 4.11 -31.47
N SER A 77 -1.58 3.91 -31.95
CA SER A 77 -2.76 3.92 -31.09
C SER A 77 -2.76 2.76 -30.08
N LYS A 78 -2.29 1.57 -30.48
CA LYS A 78 -2.14 0.43 -29.55
C LYS A 78 -1.10 0.70 -28.46
N ILE A 79 0.03 1.31 -28.81
CA ILE A 79 1.06 1.74 -27.84
C ILE A 79 0.44 2.73 -26.84
N GLN A 80 -0.27 3.75 -27.34
CA GLN A 80 -0.94 4.73 -26.49
C GLN A 80 -1.98 4.08 -25.57
N GLN A 81 -2.77 3.13 -26.08
CA GLN A 81 -3.74 2.38 -25.26
C GLN A 81 -3.04 1.62 -24.13
N LEU A 82 -1.94 0.92 -24.43
CA LEU A 82 -1.16 0.17 -23.44
C LEU A 82 -0.53 1.10 -22.39
N GLU A 83 -0.04 2.27 -22.79
CA GLU A 83 0.48 3.28 -21.85
C GLU A 83 -0.59 3.74 -20.86
N LEU A 84 -1.79 4.08 -21.35
CA LEU A 84 -2.91 4.50 -20.50
C LEU A 84 -3.38 3.38 -19.59
N GLN A 85 -3.47 2.14 -20.10
CA GLN A 85 -3.83 0.96 -19.30
C GLN A 85 -2.79 0.64 -18.23
N ILE A 86 -1.50 0.82 -18.51
CA ILE A 86 -0.42 0.68 -17.51
C ILE A 86 -0.59 1.73 -16.42
N LYS A 87 -0.79 3.00 -16.79
CA LYS A 87 -1.05 4.08 -15.82
C LYS A 87 -2.26 3.77 -14.95
N GLN A 88 -3.37 3.35 -15.56
CA GLN A 88 -4.60 3.01 -14.87
C GLN A 88 -4.39 1.88 -13.85
N THR A 89 -3.64 0.83 -14.22
CA THR A 89 -3.35 -0.26 -13.29
C THR A 89 -2.37 0.15 -12.20
N ASN A 90 -1.39 1.00 -12.48
CA ASN A 90 -0.50 1.54 -11.45
C ASN A 90 -1.25 2.36 -10.40
N LEU A 91 -2.26 3.15 -10.81
CA LEU A 91 -3.14 3.85 -9.84
C LEU A 91 -3.90 2.86 -8.96
N LYS A 92 -4.39 1.75 -9.51
CA LYS A 92 -5.07 0.73 -8.71
C LYS A 92 -4.13 0.02 -7.74
N ILE A 93 -2.88 -0.23 -8.15
CA ILE A 93 -1.82 -0.75 -7.27
C ILE A 93 -1.55 0.23 -6.12
N GLN A 94 -1.52 1.53 -6.41
CA GLN A 94 -1.33 2.57 -5.39
C GLN A 94 -2.52 2.62 -4.43
N GLU A 95 -3.75 2.56 -4.92
CA GLU A 95 -4.96 2.48 -4.10
C GLU A 95 -4.94 1.26 -3.16
N LEU A 96 -4.61 0.08 -3.68
CA LEU A 96 -4.47 -1.13 -2.86
C LEU A 96 -3.34 -1.00 -1.84
N THR A 97 -2.25 -0.30 -2.18
CA THR A 97 -1.15 -0.07 -1.23
C THR A 97 -1.60 0.80 -0.06
N LEU A 98 -2.39 1.84 -0.30
CA LEU A 98 -2.98 2.67 0.76
C LEU A 98 -3.94 1.85 1.64
N GLN A 99 -4.79 1.01 1.03
CA GLN A 99 -5.70 0.14 1.79
C GLN A 99 -4.95 -0.89 2.65
N ILE A 100 -3.85 -1.45 2.15
CA ILE A 100 -2.98 -2.34 2.92
C ILE A 100 -2.38 -1.60 4.12
N GLU A 101 -1.87 -0.38 3.94
CA GLU A 101 -1.32 0.44 5.03
C GLU A 101 -2.38 0.74 6.11
N ASP A 102 -3.59 1.12 5.71
CA ASP A 102 -4.71 1.33 6.64
C ASP A 102 -5.05 0.04 7.41
N THR A 103 -5.06 -1.10 6.72
CA THR A 103 -5.34 -2.42 7.33
C THR A 103 -4.23 -2.84 8.30
N GLU A 104 -2.96 -2.61 7.96
CA GLU A 104 -1.82 -2.85 8.85
C GLU A 104 -1.90 -2.02 10.13
N ASN A 105 -2.27 -0.74 10.01
CA ASN A 105 -2.50 0.13 11.15
C ASN A 105 -3.66 -0.38 12.03
N ALA A 106 -4.76 -0.84 11.43
CA ALA A 106 -5.87 -1.44 12.16
C ALA A 106 -5.47 -2.73 12.89
N ILE A 107 -4.64 -3.58 12.28
CA ILE A 107 -4.09 -4.79 12.91
C ILE A 107 -3.20 -4.42 14.11
N LEU A 108 -2.36 -3.39 13.97
CA LEU A 108 -1.49 -2.90 15.05
C LEU A 108 -2.32 -2.40 16.23
N GLU A 109 -3.30 -1.53 15.99
CA GLU A 109 -4.21 -1.04 17.03
C GLU A 109 -4.96 -2.18 17.72
N THR A 110 -5.46 -3.14 16.95
CA THR A 110 -6.19 -4.30 17.47
C THR A 110 -5.27 -5.18 18.33
N THR A 111 -4.00 -5.34 17.92
CA THR A 111 -2.98 -6.07 18.69
C THR A 111 -2.71 -5.39 20.04
N LEU A 112 -2.54 -4.06 20.05
CA LEU A 112 -2.35 -3.30 21.29
C LEU A 112 -3.57 -3.41 22.22
N ARG A 113 -4.79 -3.42 21.68
CA ARG A 113 -6.01 -3.65 22.47
C ARG A 113 -6.05 -5.05 23.09
N ILE A 114 -5.62 -6.08 22.35
CA ILE A 114 -5.51 -7.46 22.86
C ILE A 114 -4.56 -7.51 24.05
N GLU A 115 -3.38 -6.89 23.94
CA GLU A 115 -2.38 -6.86 25.01
C GLU A 115 -2.90 -6.14 26.27
N ASP A 116 -3.53 -4.98 26.11
CA ASP A 116 -4.12 -4.23 27.23
C ASP A 116 -5.24 -5.04 27.92
N MET A 117 -6.09 -5.71 27.14
CA MET A 117 -7.14 -6.57 27.69
C MET A 117 -6.58 -7.78 28.44
N GLN A 118 -5.52 -8.42 27.92
CA GLN A 118 -4.87 -9.53 28.61
C GLN A 118 -4.27 -9.08 29.96
N LYS A 119 -3.69 -7.88 30.00
CA LYS A 119 -3.17 -7.30 31.24
C LYS A 119 -4.28 -7.03 32.26
N LYS A 120 -5.40 -6.44 31.83
CA LYS A 120 -6.58 -6.20 32.69
C LYS A 120 -7.18 -7.51 33.21
N LEU A 121 -7.26 -8.53 32.36
CA LEU A 121 -7.74 -9.85 32.75
C LEU A 121 -6.85 -10.48 33.83
N SER A 122 -5.54 -10.40 33.66
CA SER A 122 -4.56 -10.88 34.64
C SER A 122 -4.69 -10.17 36.00
N GLN A 123 -4.91 -8.86 35.98
CA GLN A 123 -5.16 -8.08 37.21
C GLN A 123 -6.44 -8.53 37.91
N ILE A 124 -7.54 -8.73 37.17
CA ILE A 124 -8.81 -9.19 37.74
C ILE A 124 -8.68 -10.59 38.33
N LEU A 125 -8.02 -11.52 37.63
CA LEU A 125 -7.78 -12.88 38.15
C LEU A 125 -6.96 -12.86 39.44
N ARG A 126 -5.96 -11.98 39.52
CA ARG A 126 -5.17 -11.80 40.74
C ARG A 126 -6.03 -11.23 41.88
N THR A 127 -6.87 -10.23 41.61
CA THR A 127 -7.79 -9.68 42.62
C THR A 127 -8.79 -10.74 43.09
N ILE A 128 -9.37 -11.53 42.19
CA ILE A 128 -10.27 -12.64 42.57
C ILE A 128 -9.54 -13.62 43.50
N TYR A 129 -8.31 -14.01 43.17
CA TYR A 129 -7.50 -14.90 44.01
C TYR A 129 -7.18 -14.29 45.39
N GLU A 130 -6.83 -13.00 45.44
CA GLU A 130 -6.56 -12.30 46.70
C GLU A 130 -7.82 -12.17 47.57
N GLU A 131 -8.99 -11.93 46.97
CA GLU A 131 -10.29 -11.90 47.68
C GLU A 131 -10.70 -13.28 48.20
N ASP A 132 -10.47 -14.36 47.44
CA ASP A 132 -10.81 -15.74 47.82
C ASP A 132 -9.96 -16.27 49.00
N GLN A 133 -8.76 -15.70 49.21
CA GLN A 133 -7.88 -16.09 50.33
C GLN A 133 -8.19 -15.36 51.66
N LYS A 134 -9.12 -14.40 51.69
CA LYS A 134 -9.43 -13.65 52.91
C LYS A 134 -10.11 -14.54 53.95
N SER A 135 -9.70 -14.38 55.20
CA SER A 135 -10.32 -15.13 56.31
C SER A 135 -11.71 -14.57 56.67
N LEU A 136 -12.57 -15.40 57.26
CA LEU A 136 -13.91 -14.96 57.69
C LEU A 136 -13.86 -13.78 58.69
N ILE A 137 -12.84 -13.73 59.55
CA ILE A 137 -12.61 -12.66 60.53
C ILE A 137 -12.24 -11.36 59.80
N GLU A 138 -11.39 -11.45 58.79
CA GLU A 138 -11.02 -10.32 57.94
C GLU A 138 -12.22 -9.78 57.15
N ILE A 139 -13.02 -10.65 56.55
CA ILE A 139 -14.26 -10.27 55.85
C ILE A 139 -15.21 -9.53 56.80
N LEU A 140 -15.41 -10.04 58.02
CA LEU A 140 -16.31 -9.45 59.01
C LEU A 140 -15.82 -8.09 59.55
N LEU A 141 -14.51 -7.84 59.54
CA LEU A 141 -13.90 -6.56 59.92
C LEU A 141 -13.88 -5.52 58.78
N THR A 142 -13.87 -5.98 57.53
CA THR A 142 -13.70 -5.12 56.34
C THR A 142 -15.02 -4.77 55.66
N GLU A 143 -15.97 -5.71 55.63
CA GLU A 143 -17.25 -5.57 54.93
C GLU A 143 -18.42 -5.29 55.88
N LYS A 144 -19.41 -4.52 55.40
CA LYS A 144 -20.61 -4.19 56.20
C LYS A 144 -21.50 -5.40 56.47
N THR A 145 -21.52 -6.35 55.54
CA THR A 145 -22.30 -7.60 55.64
C THR A 145 -21.60 -8.71 54.86
N LEU A 146 -21.79 -9.97 55.28
CA LEU A 146 -21.28 -11.14 54.57
C LEU A 146 -21.83 -11.25 53.13
N SER A 147 -23.08 -10.82 52.90
CA SER A 147 -23.70 -10.80 51.56
C SER A 147 -22.94 -9.88 50.60
N GLY A 148 -22.55 -8.68 51.05
CA GLY A 148 -21.85 -7.70 50.22
C GLY A 148 -20.51 -8.22 49.67
N PHE A 149 -19.79 -9.03 50.45
CA PHE A 149 -18.57 -9.70 49.99
C PHE A 149 -18.85 -10.64 48.80
N PHE A 150 -19.85 -11.53 48.94
CA PHE A 150 -20.20 -12.47 47.87
C PHE A 150 -20.79 -11.77 46.64
N ASP A 151 -21.53 -10.67 46.81
CA ASP A 151 -22.04 -9.85 45.71
C ASP A 151 -20.88 -9.23 44.90
N ASN A 152 -19.84 -8.72 45.57
CA ASN A 152 -18.64 -8.19 44.92
C ASN A 152 -17.87 -9.27 44.16
N LEU A 153 -17.71 -10.46 44.75
CA LEU A 153 -17.03 -11.58 44.11
C LEU A 153 -17.78 -12.03 42.85
N ALA A 154 -19.10 -12.19 42.93
CA ALA A 154 -19.95 -12.53 41.78
C ALA A 154 -19.87 -11.45 40.68
N ALA A 155 -19.85 -10.17 41.04
CA ALA A 155 -19.67 -9.08 40.09
C ALA A 155 -18.32 -9.14 39.35
N LEU A 156 -17.23 -9.47 40.06
CA LEU A 156 -15.90 -9.68 39.47
C LEU A 156 -15.87 -10.86 38.50
N GLU A 157 -16.53 -11.98 38.83
CA GLU A 157 -16.64 -13.14 37.95
C GLU A 157 -17.40 -12.82 36.65
N VAL A 158 -18.53 -12.10 36.76
CA VAL A 158 -19.31 -11.65 35.59
C VAL A 158 -18.48 -10.70 34.72
N LEU A 159 -17.75 -9.77 35.32
CA LEU A 159 -16.84 -8.86 34.61
C LEU A 159 -15.75 -9.64 33.87
N ASN A 160 -15.10 -10.60 34.55
CA ASN A 160 -14.07 -11.46 33.98
C ASN A 160 -14.59 -12.26 32.78
N LYS A 161 -15.81 -12.81 32.88
CA LYS A 161 -16.46 -13.53 31.78
C LYS A 161 -16.68 -12.62 30.57
N ARG A 162 -17.29 -11.45 30.76
CA ARG A 162 -17.52 -10.48 29.67
C ARG A 162 -16.21 -10.02 29.01
N GLN A 163 -15.15 -9.81 29.79
CA GLN A 163 -13.85 -9.44 29.23
C GLN A 163 -13.23 -10.55 28.37
N LYS A 164 -13.41 -11.82 28.74
CA LYS A 164 -12.98 -12.95 27.91
C LYS A 164 -13.75 -13.03 26.60
N GLU A 165 -15.06 -12.76 26.62
CA GLU A 165 -15.90 -12.71 25.42
C GLU A 165 -15.42 -11.59 24.47
N ILE A 166 -15.26 -10.36 24.97
CA ILE A 166 -14.74 -9.24 24.17
C ILE A 166 -13.32 -9.54 23.64
N LEU A 167 -12.46 -10.18 24.44
CA LEU A 167 -11.11 -10.55 24.00
C LEU A 167 -11.16 -11.57 22.84
N ALA A 168 -12.11 -12.50 22.86
CA ALA A 168 -12.32 -13.43 21.75
C ALA A 168 -12.78 -12.67 20.50
N GLU A 169 -13.75 -11.78 20.62
CA GLU A 169 -14.24 -10.96 19.49
C GLU A 169 -13.12 -10.10 18.85
N ILE A 170 -12.26 -9.49 19.67
CA ILE A 170 -11.14 -8.67 19.15
C ILE A 170 -10.08 -9.55 18.47
N LYS A 171 -9.86 -10.78 18.96
CA LYS A 171 -8.96 -11.73 18.28
C LYS A 171 -9.53 -12.19 16.93
N ASP A 172 -10.84 -12.43 16.87
CA ASP A 172 -11.52 -12.80 15.62
C ASP A 172 -11.49 -11.64 14.61
N LEU A 173 -11.65 -10.40 15.09
CA LEU A 173 -11.47 -9.20 14.29
C LEU A 173 -10.04 -9.11 13.74
N LYS A 174 -9.02 -9.32 14.57
CA LYS A 174 -7.61 -9.34 14.12
C LYS A 174 -7.39 -10.37 13.01
N ALA A 175 -7.86 -11.60 13.21
CA ALA A 175 -7.72 -12.65 12.21
C ALA A 175 -8.43 -12.30 10.89
N SER A 176 -9.58 -11.63 10.97
CA SER A 176 -10.31 -11.16 9.79
C SER A 176 -9.53 -10.06 9.04
N LEU A 177 -8.92 -9.12 9.74
CA LEU A 177 -8.07 -8.07 9.16
C LEU A 177 -6.79 -8.65 8.53
N GLU A 178 -6.16 -9.62 9.18
CA GLU A 178 -4.99 -10.32 8.63
C GLU A 178 -5.33 -11.03 7.31
N LYS A 179 -6.50 -11.67 7.24
CA LYS A 179 -6.99 -12.26 6.00
C LYS A 179 -7.30 -11.22 4.92
N GLU A 180 -7.96 -10.12 5.28
CA GLU A 180 -8.23 -9.02 4.36
C GLU A 180 -6.93 -8.45 3.76
N LYS A 181 -5.90 -8.28 4.59
CA LYS A 181 -4.57 -7.87 4.14
C LYS A 181 -3.99 -8.86 3.11
N GLU A 182 -4.03 -10.17 3.39
CA GLU A 182 -3.54 -11.18 2.45
C GLU A 182 -4.28 -11.13 1.10
N ASP A 183 -5.61 -10.95 1.13
CA ASP A 183 -6.43 -10.82 -0.07
C ASP A 183 -6.07 -9.55 -0.88
N LEU A 184 -5.80 -8.43 -0.21
CA LEU A 184 -5.36 -7.18 -0.85
C LEU A 184 -3.95 -7.32 -1.45
N GLU A 185 -3.01 -7.95 -0.75
CA GLU A 185 -1.65 -8.21 -1.23
C GLU A 185 -1.64 -9.12 -2.46
N SER A 186 -2.49 -10.15 -2.46
CA SER A 186 -2.67 -11.04 -3.62
C SER A 186 -3.19 -10.26 -4.84
N GLN A 187 -4.23 -9.43 -4.66
CA GLN A 187 -4.77 -8.59 -5.72
C GLN A 187 -3.71 -7.62 -6.27
N LYS A 188 -2.93 -6.99 -5.39
CA LYS A 188 -1.83 -6.11 -5.78
C LYS A 188 -0.79 -6.85 -6.62
N SER A 189 -0.37 -8.04 -6.20
CA SER A 189 0.60 -8.86 -6.94
C SER A 189 0.10 -9.22 -8.34
N ASP A 190 -1.18 -9.54 -8.48
CA ASP A 190 -1.75 -9.87 -9.80
C ASP A 190 -1.79 -8.65 -10.73
N LEU A 191 -2.03 -7.46 -10.20
CA LEU A 191 -1.94 -6.22 -10.97
C LEU A 191 -0.50 -5.88 -11.39
N GLU A 192 0.49 -6.12 -10.53
CA GLU A 192 1.91 -5.93 -10.86
C GLU A 192 2.36 -6.86 -12.00
N LYS A 193 1.88 -8.11 -12.00
CA LYS A 193 2.09 -9.05 -13.12
C LYS A 193 1.43 -8.54 -14.39
N LEU A 194 0.22 -8.00 -14.29
CA LEU A 194 -0.51 -7.44 -15.44
C LEU A 194 0.22 -6.24 -16.05
N VAL A 195 0.79 -5.35 -15.22
CA VAL A 195 1.65 -4.24 -15.67
C VAL A 195 2.86 -4.78 -16.42
N SER A 196 3.51 -5.81 -15.90
CA SER A 196 4.66 -6.45 -16.54
C SER A 196 4.29 -6.99 -17.93
N ILE A 197 3.17 -7.70 -18.04
CA ILE A 197 2.65 -8.25 -19.31
C ILE A 197 2.37 -7.12 -20.31
N ARG A 198 1.66 -6.06 -19.90
CA ARG A 198 1.33 -4.93 -20.77
C ARG A 198 2.57 -4.17 -21.22
N THR A 199 3.59 -4.08 -20.36
CA THR A 199 4.87 -3.46 -20.70
C THR A 199 5.58 -4.24 -21.82
N LEU A 200 5.58 -5.58 -21.75
CA LEU A 200 6.12 -6.43 -22.81
C LEU A 200 5.33 -6.26 -24.13
N GLN A 201 4.00 -6.26 -24.07
CA GLN A 201 3.15 -6.02 -25.25
C GLN A 201 3.39 -4.65 -25.89
N LYS A 202 3.69 -3.63 -25.07
CA LYS A 202 4.03 -2.28 -25.53
C LYS A 202 5.36 -2.32 -26.28
N GLN A 203 6.40 -2.93 -25.70
CA GLN A 203 7.72 -3.08 -26.33
C GLN A 203 7.67 -3.86 -27.66
N GLU A 204 6.85 -4.91 -27.72
CA GLU A 204 6.61 -5.65 -28.96
C GLU A 204 5.96 -4.74 -30.03
N SER A 205 4.95 -3.97 -29.65
CA SER A 205 4.25 -3.05 -30.56
C SER A 205 5.18 -1.92 -31.04
N GLU A 206 6.08 -1.43 -30.18
CA GLU A 206 7.11 -0.46 -30.54
C GLU A 206 8.15 -1.03 -31.52
N SER A 207 8.57 -2.28 -31.33
CA SER A 207 9.48 -2.98 -32.24
C SER A 207 8.83 -3.19 -33.61
N ALA A 208 7.61 -3.72 -33.64
CA ALA A 208 6.84 -3.91 -34.88
C ALA A 208 6.60 -2.60 -35.65
N LYS A 209 6.44 -1.49 -34.93
CA LYS A 209 6.32 -0.15 -35.54
C LYS A 209 7.61 0.27 -36.24
N LYS A 210 8.76 0.06 -35.60
CA LYS A 210 10.08 0.40 -36.18
C LYS A 210 10.38 -0.40 -37.44
N GLU A 211 9.98 -1.67 -37.49
CA GLU A 211 10.13 -2.51 -38.70
C GLU A 211 9.24 -2.03 -39.87
N GLN A 212 8.13 -1.35 -39.55
CA GLN A 212 7.23 -0.77 -40.53
C GLN A 212 7.54 0.68 -40.90
N GLU A 213 8.56 1.30 -40.31
CA GLU A 213 9.07 2.62 -40.72
C GLU A 213 10.12 2.46 -41.83
#